data_AF-B4NHQ0-F1
#
_entry.id   AF-B4NHQ0-F1
#
_cell.length_a   1.000
_cell.length_b   1.000
_cell.length_c   1.000
_cell.angle_alpha   90.00
_cell.angle_beta   90.00
_cell.angle_gamma   90.00
#
_symmetry.space_group_name_H-M   'P 1'
#
loop_
_entity.id
_entity.type
_entity.pdbx_description
1 polymer ?
#
loop_
_entity_poly.entity_id
_entity_poly.type
_entity_poly.pdbx_seq_one_letter_code
_entity_poly.pdbx_strand_id
1 'polypeptide(L)'
;MRSVLVAFLILCCGLALTWAGTLRLSEDYSTEDRRPSWTHRHSSLWPCDVADYPEAYVLMHKVEKRLERIDNDQLKNRIVQYVTQQLRQCKSGQQMDEHCVKRSIGYAMSFINHHKENSLTE
;
A
#
# COMPACT_ATOMS: atom_id res chain seq x y z
N MET A 1 -50.29 -18.98 -6.77
CA MET A 1 -49.91 -18.20 -5.57
C MET A 1 -48.70 -18.76 -4.79
N ARG A 2 -48.20 -19.98 -5.05
CA ARG A 2 -47.00 -20.52 -4.37
C ARG A 2 -45.66 -20.06 -4.98
N SER A 3 -45.59 -19.86 -6.30
CA SER A 3 -44.34 -19.45 -6.97
C SER A 3 -43.93 -17.98 -6.76
N VAL A 4 -44.89 -17.10 -6.40
CA VAL A 4 -44.60 -15.69 -6.14
C VAL A 4 -43.89 -15.50 -4.78
N LEU A 5 -44.23 -16.33 -3.79
CA LEU A 5 -43.57 -16.33 -2.48
C LEU A 5 -42.10 -16.76 -2.54
N VAL A 6 -41.78 -17.74 -3.40
CA VAL A 6 -40.40 -18.21 -3.57
C VAL A 6 -39.54 -17.15 -4.29
N ALA A 7 -40.12 -16.44 -5.26
CA ALA A 7 -39.42 -15.34 -5.95
C ALA A 7 -39.12 -14.16 -4.98
N PHE A 8 -40.05 -13.81 -4.09
CA PHE A 8 -39.83 -12.77 -3.09
C PHE A 8 -38.77 -13.16 -2.05
N LEU A 9 -38.71 -14.43 -1.63
CA LEU A 9 -37.71 -14.90 -0.66
C LEU A 9 -36.29 -14.91 -1.26
N ILE A 10 -36.14 -15.25 -2.55
CA ILE A 10 -34.84 -15.20 -3.23
C ILE A 10 -34.37 -13.75 -3.45
N LEU A 11 -35.29 -12.83 -3.77
CA LEU A 11 -34.98 -11.42 -3.96
C LEU A 11 -34.48 -10.74 -2.66
N CYS A 12 -35.08 -11.05 -1.51
CA CYS A 12 -34.65 -10.51 -0.22
C CYS A 12 -33.30 -11.04 0.26
N CYS A 13 -32.95 -12.30 -0.04
CA CYS A 13 -31.65 -12.87 0.36
C CYS A 13 -30.47 -12.36 -0.49
N GLY A 14 -30.70 -11.85 -1.69
CA GLY A 14 -29.64 -11.28 -2.53
C GLY A 14 -29.18 -9.88 -2.11
N LEU A 15 -30.02 -9.11 -1.42
CA LEU A 15 -29.74 -7.71 -1.06
C LEU A 15 -28.97 -7.55 0.26
N ALA A 16 -28.68 -8.64 0.97
CA ALA A 16 -27.94 -8.61 2.25
C ALA A 16 -26.41 -8.75 2.11
N LEU A 17 -25.87 -8.98 0.90
CA LEU A 17 -24.45 -9.24 0.68
C LEU A 17 -23.61 -8.03 0.24
N THR A 18 -24.18 -6.82 0.14
CA THR A 18 -23.43 -5.62 -0.27
C THR A 18 -22.88 -4.78 0.90
N TRP A 19 -23.13 -5.19 2.15
CA TRP A 19 -22.73 -4.43 3.36
C TRP A 19 -21.48 -5.01 4.05
N ALA A 20 -20.50 -5.48 3.29
CA ALA A 20 -19.20 -5.94 3.82
C ALA A 20 -17.98 -5.23 3.18
N GLY A 21 -18.17 -4.04 2.60
CA GLY A 21 -17.11 -3.33 1.86
C GLY A 21 -16.93 -1.85 2.16
N THR A 22 -17.76 -1.23 3.01
CA THR A 22 -17.74 0.24 3.21
C THR A 22 -17.13 0.68 4.54
N LEU A 23 -16.39 -0.18 5.23
CA LEU A 23 -15.34 0.26 6.17
C LEU A 23 -14.10 0.75 5.40
N ARG A 24 -14.31 1.60 4.38
CA ARG A 24 -13.29 2.57 4.00
C ARG A 24 -13.61 3.81 4.79
N LEU A 25 -12.98 3.86 5.96
CA LEU A 25 -12.71 5.06 6.72
C LEU A 25 -12.48 6.22 5.73
N SER A 26 -13.46 7.13 5.66
CA SER A 26 -13.29 8.46 5.09
C SER A 26 -12.32 9.18 6.01
N GLU A 27 -11.03 8.88 5.87
CA GLU A 27 -10.00 9.81 6.32
C GLU A 27 -10.08 10.97 5.33
N ASP A 28 -10.89 11.96 5.71
CA ASP A 28 -10.84 13.31 5.18
C ASP A 28 -9.41 13.82 5.41
N TYR A 29 -8.51 13.48 4.47
CA TYR A 29 -7.20 14.10 4.37
C TYR A 29 -7.45 15.55 3.97
N SER A 30 -7.65 16.37 4.99
CA SER A 30 -7.56 17.82 4.89
C SER A 30 -6.19 18.12 4.30
N THR A 31 -6.21 18.56 3.04
CA THR A 31 -5.08 19.11 2.30
C THR A 31 -4.71 20.47 2.89
N GLU A 32 -4.21 20.49 4.13
CA GLU A 32 -3.48 21.63 4.66
C GLU A 32 -1.99 21.30 4.70
N ASP A 33 -1.33 21.67 3.61
CA ASP A 33 -0.02 22.32 3.54
C ASP A 33 0.93 22.20 4.74
N ARG A 34 1.27 20.97 5.09
CA ARG A 34 2.52 20.68 5.79
C ARG A 34 3.42 19.91 4.87
N ARG A 35 3.88 20.55 3.78
CA ARG A 35 5.02 20.05 2.99
C ARG A 35 6.15 19.76 3.98
N PRO A 36 6.52 18.49 4.19
CA PRO A 36 7.60 18.18 5.10
C PRO A 36 8.88 18.84 4.58
N SER A 37 9.62 19.53 5.43
CA SER A 37 10.90 20.20 5.09
C SER A 37 12.05 19.21 4.89
N TRP A 38 11.80 18.09 4.22
CA TRP A 38 12.80 17.09 3.87
C TRP A 38 13.47 17.47 2.56
N THR A 39 14.06 18.67 2.53
CA THR A 39 15.02 19.03 1.49
C THR A 39 16.23 18.11 1.68
N HIS A 40 16.36 17.10 0.83
CA HIS A 40 17.60 16.38 0.61
C HIS A 40 18.16 15.65 1.85
N ARG A 41 17.34 14.93 2.62
CA ARG A 41 17.92 13.93 3.55
C ARG A 41 18.18 12.68 2.74
N HIS A 42 19.44 12.46 2.34
CA HIS A 42 19.90 11.16 1.85
C HIS A 42 19.38 10.08 2.80
N SER A 43 18.33 9.37 2.41
CA SER A 43 17.92 8.20 3.17
C SER A 43 19.08 7.22 3.08
N SER A 44 19.57 6.75 4.23
CA SER A 44 20.57 5.68 4.24
C SER A 44 20.03 4.38 3.65
N LEU A 45 18.70 4.25 3.55
CA LEU A 45 17.99 3.05 3.15
C LEU A 45 17.50 3.12 1.69
N TRP A 46 17.11 4.30 1.22
CA TRP A 46 16.55 4.49 -0.12
C TRP A 46 17.53 5.18 -1.06
N PRO A 47 17.67 4.70 -2.31
CA PRO A 47 18.56 5.35 -3.26
C PRO A 47 18.00 6.70 -3.72
N CYS A 48 18.89 7.65 -4.03
CA CYS A 48 18.52 9.03 -4.37
C CYS A 48 17.60 9.09 -5.61
N ASP A 49 17.74 8.14 -6.54
CA ASP A 49 16.96 8.07 -7.78
C ASP A 49 15.45 7.84 -7.59
N VAL A 50 15.03 7.51 -6.37
CA VAL A 50 13.62 7.44 -5.94
C VAL A 50 13.33 8.33 -4.74
N ALA A 51 14.30 8.57 -3.86
CA ALA A 51 14.12 9.34 -2.63
C ALA A 51 13.94 10.85 -2.86
N ASP A 52 14.39 11.37 -4.02
CA ASP A 52 14.24 12.79 -4.37
C ASP A 52 12.81 13.15 -4.82
N TYR A 53 11.94 12.16 -4.98
CA TYR A 53 10.55 12.33 -5.41
C TYR A 53 9.61 12.40 -4.20
N PRO A 54 8.88 13.51 -3.99
CA PRO A 54 7.95 13.63 -2.87
C PRO A 54 6.83 12.58 -2.91
N GLU A 55 6.44 12.13 -4.11
CA GLU A 55 5.40 11.11 -4.31
C GLU A 55 5.81 9.76 -3.69
N ALA A 56 7.10 9.40 -3.76
CA ALA A 56 7.64 8.15 -3.23
C ALA A 56 7.52 8.05 -1.71
N TYR A 57 7.47 9.19 -1.02
CA TYR A 57 7.55 9.29 0.43
C TYR A 57 6.49 8.48 1.15
N VAL A 58 5.25 8.48 0.64
CA VAL A 58 4.13 7.76 1.26
C VAL A 58 4.41 6.26 1.34
N LEU A 59 4.95 5.68 0.26
CA LEU A 59 5.31 4.28 0.22
C LEU A 59 6.54 4.00 1.09
N MET A 60 7.59 4.79 0.93
CA MET A 60 8.85 4.64 1.66
C MET A 60 8.63 4.66 3.16
N HIS A 61 7.93 5.68 3.67
CA HIS A 61 7.62 5.82 5.08
C HIS A 61 6.82 4.63 5.63
N LYS A 62 5.82 4.16 4.86
CA LYS A 62 4.99 3.02 5.25
C LYS A 62 5.79 1.72 5.32
N VAL A 63 6.73 1.53 4.41
CA VAL A 63 7.63 0.36 4.39
C VAL A 63 8.63 0.44 5.53
N GLU A 64 9.28 1.58 5.77
CA GLU A 64 10.20 1.79 6.89
C GLU A 64 9.57 1.38 8.23
N LYS A 65 8.33 1.80 8.47
CA LYS A 65 7.56 1.41 9.67
C LYS A 65 7.33 -0.09 9.82
N ARG A 66 7.34 -0.85 8.72
CA ARG A 66 7.26 -2.31 8.74
C ARG A 66 8.63 -2.94 8.94
N LEU A 67 9.68 -2.38 8.34
CA LEU A 67 11.05 -2.83 8.49
C LEU A 67 11.55 -2.71 9.94
N GLU A 68 11.09 -1.69 10.69
CA GLU A 68 11.38 -1.52 12.13
C GLU A 68 10.99 -2.75 12.98
N ARG A 69 10.08 -3.61 12.50
CA ARG A 69 9.57 -4.78 13.23
C ARG A 69 10.13 -6.11 12.72
N ILE A 70 11.05 -6.06 11.77
CA ILE A 70 11.67 -7.25 11.19
C ILE A 70 13.10 -7.29 11.74
N ASP A 71 13.54 -8.41 12.29
CA ASP A 71 14.92 -8.54 12.80
C ASP A 71 15.89 -9.06 11.72
N ASN A 72 15.35 -9.73 10.68
CA ASN A 72 16.15 -10.29 9.60
C ASN A 72 16.59 -9.22 8.58
N ASP A 73 17.86 -8.82 8.64
CA ASP A 73 18.43 -7.81 7.75
C ASP A 73 18.47 -8.22 6.27
N GLN A 74 18.62 -9.52 5.97
CA GLN A 74 18.54 -10.01 4.59
C GLN A 74 17.12 -9.83 4.02
N LEU A 75 16.09 -10.04 4.84
CA LEU A 75 14.71 -9.79 4.45
C LEU A 75 14.46 -8.28 4.28
N LYS A 76 14.97 -7.43 5.19
CA LYS A 76 14.89 -5.97 5.02
C LYS A 76 15.46 -5.53 3.68
N ASN A 77 16.67 -5.98 3.35
CA ASN A 77 17.34 -5.63 2.09
C ASN A 77 16.52 -6.07 0.86
N ARG A 78 15.93 -7.28 0.89
CA ARG A 78 15.04 -7.74 -0.18
C ARG A 78 13.80 -6.87 -0.33
N ILE A 79 13.17 -6.48 0.78
CA ILE A 79 12.00 -5.60 0.76
C ILE A 79 12.37 -4.22 0.18
N VAL A 80 13.49 -3.64 0.61
CA VAL A 80 13.97 -2.34 0.10
C VAL A 80 14.24 -2.40 -1.40
N GLN A 81 14.91 -3.45 -1.87
CA GLN A 81 15.15 -3.65 -3.30
C GLN A 81 13.85 -3.79 -4.09
N TYR A 82 12.91 -4.59 -3.60
CA TYR A 82 11.60 -4.76 -4.23
C TYR A 82 10.85 -3.43 -4.34
N VAL A 83 10.77 -2.68 -3.24
CA VAL A 83 10.06 -1.39 -3.20
C VAL A 83 10.73 -0.35 -4.10
N THR A 84 12.06 -0.32 -4.13
CA THR A 84 12.82 0.55 -5.04
C THR A 84 12.49 0.24 -6.51
N GLN A 85 12.38 -1.04 -6.88
CA GLN A 85 12.00 -1.43 -8.24
C GLN A 85 10.57 -0.99 -8.58
N GLN A 86 9.62 -1.14 -7.63
CA GLN A 86 8.26 -0.65 -7.81
C GLN A 86 8.24 0.88 -8.04
N LEU A 87 9.00 1.65 -7.25
CA LEU A 87 9.09 3.11 -7.43
C LEU A 87 9.71 3.50 -8.78
N ARG A 88 10.73 2.76 -9.24
CA ARG A 88 11.34 2.99 -10.56
C ARG A 88 10.36 2.74 -11.71
N GLN A 89 9.46 1.77 -11.56
CA GLN A 89 8.41 1.52 -12.56
C GLN A 89 7.39 2.67 -12.63
N CYS A 90 7.23 3.41 -11.54
CA CYS A 90 6.38 4.60 -11.49
C CYS A 90 7.06 5.87 -11.99
N LYS A 91 8.34 5.81 -12.37
CA LYS A 91 9.10 6.96 -12.88
C LYS A 91 9.02 7.03 -14.41
N SER A 92 8.68 8.21 -14.92
CA SER A 92 8.75 8.54 -16.34
C SER A 92 9.58 9.81 -16.52
N GLY A 93 10.82 9.64 -17.01
CA GLY A 93 11.79 10.74 -17.08
C GLY A 93 12.13 11.31 -15.70
N GLN A 94 11.85 12.59 -15.51
CA GLN A 94 12.06 13.33 -14.25
C GLN A 94 10.79 13.48 -13.39
N GLN A 95 9.74 12.71 -13.67
CA GLN A 95 8.50 12.74 -12.90
C GLN A 95 8.17 11.35 -12.36
N MET A 96 7.49 11.31 -11.22
CA MET A 96 6.97 10.08 -10.62
C MET A 96 5.43 10.15 -10.58
N ASP A 97 4.77 9.10 -11.08
CA ASP A 97 3.31 9.02 -11.11
C ASP A 97 2.78 8.67 -9.70
N GLU A 98 2.10 9.63 -9.07
CA GLU A 98 1.50 9.48 -7.75
C GLU A 98 0.47 8.34 -7.67
N HIS A 99 -0.35 8.15 -8.71
CA HIS A 99 -1.33 7.06 -8.75
C HIS A 99 -0.64 5.70 -8.86
N CYS A 100 0.44 5.61 -9.62
CA CYS A 100 1.27 4.42 -9.67
C CYS A 100 1.88 4.12 -8.30
N VAL A 101 2.45 5.12 -7.61
CA VAL A 101 3.01 4.94 -6.27
C VAL A 101 1.93 4.47 -5.29
N LYS A 102 0.76 5.09 -5.29
CA LYS A 102 -0.38 4.67 -4.45
C LYS A 102 -0.79 3.22 -4.70
N ARG A 103 -0.81 2.76 -5.96
CA ARG A 103 -1.08 1.36 -6.29
C ARG A 103 0.02 0.43 -5.75
N SER A 104 1.28 0.83 -5.89
CA SER A 104 2.42 0.02 -5.45
C SER A 104 2.47 -0.24 -3.94
N ILE A 105 1.77 0.57 -3.13
CA ILE A 105 1.56 0.30 -1.70
C ILE A 105 0.92 -1.07 -1.47
N GLY A 106 -0.09 -1.44 -2.27
CA GLY A 106 -0.74 -2.74 -2.14
C GLY A 106 0.24 -3.89 -2.42
N TYR A 107 1.04 -3.76 -3.48
CA TYR A 107 2.03 -4.76 -3.86
C TYR A 107 3.13 -4.91 -2.80
N ALA A 108 3.69 -3.80 -2.30
CA ALA A 108 4.70 -3.81 -1.25
C ALA A 108 4.19 -4.42 0.06
N MET A 109 2.98 -4.05 0.51
CA MET A 109 2.43 -4.60 1.75
C MET A 109 2.12 -6.10 1.61
N SER A 110 1.62 -6.54 0.45
CA SER A 110 1.39 -7.96 0.16
C SER A 110 2.70 -8.75 0.18
N PHE A 111 3.76 -8.24 -0.46
CA PHE A 111 5.09 -8.84 -0.46
C PHE A 111 5.64 -9.02 0.97
N ILE A 112 5.55 -7.96 1.79
CA ILE A 112 6.01 -8.00 3.18
C ILE A 112 5.21 -9.02 4.00
N ASN A 113 3.88 -9.06 3.84
CA ASN A 113 3.03 -9.98 4.58
C ASN A 113 3.32 -11.44 4.22
N HIS A 114 3.52 -11.76 2.94
CA HIS A 114 3.85 -13.12 2.52
C HIS A 114 5.14 -13.64 3.15
N HIS A 115 6.16 -12.78 3.26
CA HIS A 115 7.40 -13.14 3.94
C HIS A 115 7.24 -13.27 5.45
N LYS A 116 6.30 -12.54 6.06
CA LYS A 116 5.97 -12.70 7.49
C LYS A 116 5.27 -14.02 7.77
N GLU A 117 4.32 -14.42 6.92
CA GLU A 117 3.59 -15.68 7.06
C GLU A 117 4.54 -16.87 6.93
N ASN A 118 5.44 -16.86 5.94
CA ASN A 118 6.40 -17.94 5.75
C ASN A 118 7.38 -18.07 6.94
N SER A 119 7.73 -16.97 7.61
CA SER A 119 8.59 -16.99 8.81
C SER A 119 7.91 -17.51 10.09
N LEU A 120 6.59 -17.72 10.09
CA LEU A 120 5.84 -18.28 11.22
C LEU A 120 5.58 -19.79 11.05
N THR A 121 5.87 -20.34 9.88
CA THR A 121 5.65 -21.76 9.53
C THR A 121 6.92 -22.60 9.55
N GLU A 122 8.07 -22.01 9.86
CA GLU A 122 9.33 -22.68 10.19
C GLU A 122 9.54 -22.73 11.71
#